data_AF-A0A7X8BRV2-F1
#
_entry.id   AF-A0A7X8BRV2-F1
#
_cell.length_a   1.000
_cell.length_b   1.000
_cell.length_c   1.000
_cell.angle_alpha   90.00
_cell.angle_beta   90.00
_cell.angle_gamma   90.00
#
_symmetry.space_group_name_H-M   'P 1'
#
loop_
_entity.id
_entity.type
_entity.pdbx_description
1 polymer ?
#
loop_
_entity_poly.entity_id
_entity_poly.type
_entity_poly.pdbx_seq_one_letter_code
_entity_poly.pdbx_strand_id
1 'polypeptide(L)'
;MSDADKTVSKEKRSQTSGSPKQQDLAVNKSSGIGNPMTTDQGVKINDDHNTLKAGERGPSLLEDFIMREKITHFDHERIPERVVHARGSAAHGIFEVTRPIPEYT
;
A
#
# COMPACT_ATOMS: atom_id res chain seq x y z
N MET A 1 -42.09 -16.72 -38.15
CA MET A 1 -41.15 -15.77 -38.80
C MET A 1 -41.33 -14.45 -38.06
N SER A 2 -40.95 -14.31 -36.78
CA SER A 2 -39.62 -14.37 -36.14
C SER A 2 -38.68 -13.28 -36.61
N ASP A 3 -38.94 -12.04 -36.19
CA ASP A 3 -37.89 -11.03 -36.05
C ASP A 3 -37.88 -10.58 -34.59
N ALA A 4 -36.93 -11.17 -33.89
CA ALA A 4 -36.67 -10.99 -32.47
C ALA A 4 -36.16 -9.56 -32.24
N ASP A 5 -36.93 -8.80 -31.47
CA ASP A 5 -36.46 -7.61 -30.76
C ASP A 5 -35.43 -8.06 -29.72
N LYS A 6 -34.19 -8.32 -30.17
CA LYS A 6 -33.03 -8.47 -29.30
C LYS A 6 -32.63 -7.08 -28.84
N THR A 7 -33.34 -6.61 -27.82
CA THR A 7 -32.86 -5.58 -26.91
C THR A 7 -31.47 -6.02 -26.45
N VAL A 8 -30.43 -5.36 -26.99
CA VAL A 8 -29.05 -5.58 -26.61
C VAL A 8 -28.94 -5.25 -25.13
N SER A 9 -28.93 -6.29 -24.32
CA SER A 9 -28.65 -6.25 -22.91
C SER A 9 -27.29 -5.60 -22.76
N LYS A 10 -27.27 -4.36 -22.25
CA LYS A 10 -26.07 -3.75 -21.70
C LYS A 10 -25.54 -4.72 -20.65
N GLU A 11 -24.57 -5.54 -21.03
CA GLU A 11 -23.73 -6.26 -20.09
C GLU A 11 -23.19 -5.22 -19.12
N LYS A 12 -23.71 -5.24 -17.88
CA LYS A 12 -23.06 -4.59 -16.75
C LYS A 12 -21.68 -5.22 -16.65
N ARG A 13 -20.68 -4.62 -17.32
CA ARG A 13 -19.27 -4.87 -17.01
C ARG A 13 -19.15 -4.67 -15.51
N SER A 14 -18.93 -5.77 -14.80
CA SER A 14 -18.56 -5.77 -13.39
C SER A 14 -17.43 -4.76 -13.23
N GLN A 15 -17.70 -3.67 -12.52
CA GLN A 15 -16.72 -2.62 -12.26
C GLN A 15 -15.68 -3.19 -11.29
N THR A 16 -14.68 -3.89 -11.81
CA THR A 16 -13.37 -3.97 -11.17
C THR A 16 -12.71 -2.62 -11.47
N SER A 17 -12.91 -1.65 -10.58
CA SER A 17 -12.56 -0.24 -10.74
C SER A 17 -11.05 0.02 -10.63
N GLY A 18 -10.25 -0.59 -11.49
CA GLY A 18 -8.81 -0.33 -11.58
C GLY A 18 -8.14 -0.93 -12.82
N SER A 19 -7.12 -0.23 -13.33
CA SER A 19 -6.21 -0.74 -14.36
C SER A 19 -5.55 -2.06 -13.94
N PRO A 20 -5.06 -2.91 -14.87
CA PRO A 20 -4.42 -4.18 -14.52
C PRO A 20 -3.28 -4.02 -13.49
N LYS A 21 -2.52 -2.92 -13.57
CA LYS A 21 -1.48 -2.63 -12.59
C LYS A 21 -2.03 -2.34 -11.19
N GLN A 22 -3.17 -1.66 -11.07
CA GLN A 22 -3.79 -1.40 -9.78
C GLN A 22 -4.36 -2.68 -9.13
N GLN A 23 -4.78 -3.65 -9.95
CA GLN A 23 -5.22 -4.96 -9.48
C GLN A 23 -4.03 -5.78 -8.95
N ASP A 24 -2.92 -5.81 -9.69
CA ASP A 24 -1.66 -6.43 -9.25
C ASP A 24 -1.16 -5.86 -7.91
N LEU A 25 -1.23 -4.53 -7.73
CA LEU A 25 -0.81 -3.89 -6.48
C LEU A 25 -1.75 -4.18 -5.30
N ALA A 26 -2.98 -4.66 -5.53
CA ALA A 26 -3.95 -4.87 -4.46
C ALA A 26 -3.49 -5.90 -3.43
N VAL A 27 -2.67 -6.89 -3.83
CA VAL A 27 -2.16 -7.93 -2.94
C VAL A 27 -1.19 -7.40 -1.87
N ASN A 28 -0.57 -6.24 -2.10
CA ASN A 28 0.41 -5.62 -1.20
C ASN A 28 -0.15 -4.43 -0.41
N LYS A 29 -1.46 -4.17 -0.50
CA LYS A 29 -2.09 -3.10 0.28
C LYS A 29 -2.47 -3.63 1.67
N SER A 30 -2.03 -2.92 2.71
CA SER A 30 -2.45 -3.16 4.09
C SER A 30 -3.45 -2.09 4.56
N SER A 31 -4.35 -2.45 5.48
CA SER A 31 -5.28 -1.53 6.13
C SER A 31 -5.21 -1.69 7.64
N GLY A 32 -5.12 -0.58 8.37
CA GLY A 32 -5.11 -0.57 9.83
C GLY A 32 -6.51 -0.55 10.48
N ILE A 33 -7.59 -0.37 9.70
CA ILE A 33 -8.94 -0.18 10.26
C ILE A 33 -9.44 -1.50 10.89
N GLY A 34 -9.75 -1.47 12.18
CA GLY A 34 -10.28 -2.62 12.92
C GLY A 34 -9.24 -3.68 13.30
N ASN A 35 -7.97 -3.45 12.99
CA ASN A 35 -6.88 -4.35 13.37
C ASN A 35 -6.20 -3.88 14.66
N PRO A 36 -5.78 -4.79 15.55
CA PRO A 36 -4.98 -4.43 16.72
C PRO A 36 -3.60 -3.94 16.28
N MET A 37 -3.00 -3.05 17.06
CA MET A 37 -1.62 -2.65 16.85
C MET A 37 -0.68 -3.79 17.23
N THR A 38 0.25 -4.12 16.34
CA THR A 38 1.22 -5.20 16.51
C THR A 38 2.63 -4.77 16.14
N THR A 39 3.60 -5.53 16.64
CA THR A 39 4.98 -5.58 16.11
C THR A 39 5.01 -6.17 14.71
N ASP A 40 6.16 -6.07 14.04
CA ASP A 40 6.39 -6.67 12.71
C ASP A 40 6.30 -8.21 12.75
N GLN A 41 6.54 -8.81 13.91
CA GLN A 41 6.38 -10.24 14.16
C GLN A 41 4.94 -10.64 14.55
N GLY A 42 3.99 -9.71 14.56
CA GLY A 42 2.58 -9.97 14.86
C GLY A 42 2.23 -10.05 16.35
N VAL A 43 3.16 -9.70 17.25
CA VAL A 43 2.87 -9.62 18.70
C VAL A 43 2.07 -8.35 18.98
N LYS A 44 0.93 -8.47 19.67
CA LYS A 44 0.06 -7.35 20.03
C LYS A 44 0.75 -6.40 21.00
N ILE A 45 0.62 -5.10 20.76
CA ILE A 45 1.12 -4.03 21.62
C ILE A 45 0.00 -3.58 22.54
N ASN A 46 0.25 -3.60 23.86
CA ASN A 46 -0.73 -3.19 24.86
C ASN A 46 -0.65 -1.69 25.18
N ASP A 47 0.57 -1.12 25.22
CA ASP A 47 0.85 0.29 25.48
C ASP A 47 1.91 0.76 24.48
N ASP A 48 1.58 1.77 23.67
CA ASP A 48 2.47 2.39 22.67
C ASP A 48 2.91 3.81 23.10
N HIS A 49 2.61 4.22 24.32
CA HIS A 49 2.92 5.55 24.86
C HIS A 49 4.13 5.55 25.78
N ASN A 50 4.53 4.39 26.30
CA ASN A 50 5.60 4.26 27.29
C ASN A 50 6.65 3.24 26.88
N THR A 51 7.87 3.48 27.35
CA THR A 51 8.96 2.49 27.32
C THR A 51 8.96 1.66 28.59
N LEU A 52 9.41 0.42 28.50
CA LEU A 52 9.62 -0.43 29.66
C LEU A 52 10.80 0.10 30.49
N LYS A 53 10.55 0.38 31.77
CA LYS A 53 11.49 1.02 32.70
C LYS A 53 11.59 0.25 34.02
N ALA A 54 12.75 0.36 34.69
CA ALA A 54 12.94 -0.12 36.06
C ALA A 54 12.25 0.80 37.09
N GLY A 55 10.91 0.74 37.13
CA GLY A 55 10.05 1.66 37.90
C GLY A 55 9.57 2.86 37.08
N GLU A 56 8.56 3.58 37.57
CA GLU A 56 7.86 4.64 36.81
C GLU A 56 8.79 5.75 36.29
N ARG A 57 9.77 6.15 37.12
CA ARG A 57 10.80 7.16 36.81
C ARG A 57 12.21 6.57 36.72
N GLY A 58 12.32 5.26 36.49
CA GLY A 58 13.58 4.55 36.33
C GLY A 58 14.16 4.62 34.91
N PRO A 59 15.37 4.07 34.69
CA PRO A 59 15.96 3.93 33.37
C PRO A 59 15.19 2.91 32.51
N SER A 60 15.24 3.07 31.19
CA SER A 60 14.67 2.12 30.22
C SER A 60 15.48 0.83 30.16
N LEU A 61 14.78 -0.30 29.96
CA LEU A 61 15.40 -1.62 29.90
C LEU A 61 15.71 -2.04 28.46
N LEU A 62 16.84 -2.73 28.26
CA LEU A 62 17.25 -3.23 26.94
C LEU A 62 16.37 -4.40 26.46
N GLU A 63 15.68 -5.08 27.37
CA GLU A 63 14.77 -6.18 27.02
C GLU A 63 13.49 -5.71 26.33
N ASP A 64 13.21 -4.40 26.32
CA ASP A 64 12.12 -3.81 25.56
C ASP A 64 12.37 -3.98 24.06
N PHE A 65 11.83 -5.06 23.49
CA PHE A 65 11.95 -5.33 22.05
C PHE A 65 10.97 -4.51 21.22
N ILE A 66 9.84 -4.09 21.78
CA ILE A 66 8.82 -3.29 21.08
C ILE A 66 9.38 -1.91 20.78
N MET A 67 9.93 -1.23 21.79
CA MET A 67 10.58 0.07 21.63
C MET A 67 11.74 -0.02 20.64
N ARG A 68 12.60 -1.03 20.77
CA ARG A 68 13.78 -1.19 19.90
C ARG A 68 13.37 -1.44 18.46
N GLU A 69 12.40 -2.32 18.20
CA GLU A 69 11.92 -2.58 16.85
C GLU A 69 11.39 -1.31 16.19
N LYS A 70 10.53 -0.57 16.90
CA LYS A 70 9.92 0.68 16.41
C LYS A 70 10.98 1.74 16.06
N ILE A 71 11.95 1.98 16.95
CA ILE A 71 13.01 2.97 16.72
C ILE A 71 13.99 2.49 15.64
N THR A 72 14.30 1.19 15.60
CA THR A 72 15.17 0.64 14.55
C THR A 72 14.56 0.81 13.17
N HIS A 73 13.26 0.56 13.02
CA HIS A 73 12.58 0.79 11.75
C HIS A 73 12.62 2.27 11.36
N PHE A 74 12.34 3.18 12.31
CA PHE A 74 12.41 4.63 12.10
C PHE A 74 13.80 5.11 11.66
N ASP A 75 14.85 4.66 12.34
CA ASP A 75 16.24 5.05 12.05
C ASP A 75 16.67 4.67 10.63
N HIS A 76 16.03 3.66 10.02
CA HIS A 76 16.36 3.13 8.69
C HIS A 76 15.30 3.43 7.62
N GLU A 77 14.42 4.42 7.83
CA GLU A 77 13.40 4.79 6.83
C GLU A 77 13.99 5.41 5.56
N ARG A 78 15.17 6.04 5.66
CA ARG A 78 15.78 6.76 4.54
C ARG A 78 16.59 5.81 3.65
N ILE A 79 16.24 5.79 2.38
CA ILE A 79 17.01 5.16 1.30
C ILE A 79 17.68 6.23 0.43
N PRO A 80 18.78 5.92 -0.28
CA PRO A 80 19.39 6.86 -1.22
C PRO A 80 18.38 7.35 -2.26
N GLU A 81 18.43 8.65 -2.55
CA GLU A 81 17.62 9.24 -3.61
C GLU A 81 18.16 8.91 -5.02
N ARG A 82 17.35 9.16 -6.05
CA ARG A 82 17.82 9.03 -7.44
C ARG A 82 18.91 10.08 -7.70
N VAL A 83 19.99 9.66 -8.38
CA VAL A 83 21.15 10.52 -8.73
C VAL A 83 20.74 11.83 -9.41
N VAL A 84 19.71 11.76 -10.26
CA VAL A 84 19.08 12.93 -10.89
C VAL A 84 17.56 12.82 -10.78
N HIS A 85 16.86 13.96 -10.89
CA HIS A 85 15.40 14.04 -10.71
C HIS A 85 14.94 13.54 -9.33
N ALA A 86 15.69 13.84 -8.26
CA ALA A 86 15.36 13.46 -6.89
C ALA A 86 13.99 14.02 -6.43
N ARG A 87 13.65 15.24 -6.86
CA ARG A 87 12.35 15.87 -6.60
C ARG A 87 11.39 15.64 -7.76
N GLY A 88 10.28 14.94 -7.49
CA GLY A 88 9.21 14.70 -8.46
C GLY A 88 7.89 14.32 -7.78
N SER A 89 6.82 14.30 -8.57
CA SER A 89 5.49 13.86 -8.14
C SER A 89 4.90 12.94 -9.23
N ALA A 90 4.12 11.94 -8.83
CA ALA A 90 3.64 10.90 -9.74
C ALA A 90 2.14 10.60 -9.54
N ALA A 91 1.47 10.17 -10.61
CA ALA A 91 0.10 9.67 -10.60
C ALA A 91 -0.01 8.46 -11.54
N HIS A 92 -0.91 7.52 -11.21
CA HIS A 92 -1.23 6.41 -12.10
C HIS A 92 -2.19 6.84 -13.20
N GLY A 93 -2.06 6.25 -14.38
CA GLY A 93 -2.95 6.49 -15.52
C GLY A 93 -2.91 5.34 -16.52
N ILE A 94 -3.65 5.50 -17.60
CA ILE A 94 -3.64 4.60 -18.75
C ILE A 94 -3.32 5.41 -20.00
N PHE A 95 -2.63 4.77 -20.95
CA PHE A 95 -2.41 5.31 -22.27
C PHE A 95 -3.31 4.56 -23.26
N GLU A 96 -4.00 5.29 -24.13
CA GLU A 96 -4.86 4.75 -25.18
C GLU A 96 -4.45 5.34 -26.53
N VAL A 97 -4.17 4.47 -27.51
CA VAL A 97 -3.84 4.89 -28.87
C VAL A 97 -5.12 5.18 -29.65
N THR A 98 -5.27 6.41 -30.13
CA THR A 98 -6.47 6.83 -30.89
C THR A 98 -6.41 6.45 -32.36
N ARG A 99 -5.21 6.50 -32.95
CA ARG A 99 -4.95 6.09 -34.33
C ARG A 99 -3.64 5.30 -34.41
N PRO A 100 -3.68 3.99 -34.63
CA PRO A 100 -2.47 3.18 -34.75
C PRO A 100 -1.75 3.48 -36.07
N ILE A 101 -0.41 3.46 -36.04
CA ILE A 101 0.44 3.63 -37.23
C ILE A 101 1.49 2.50 -37.26
N PRO A 102 1.09 1.27 -37.65
CA PRO A 102 1.93 0.07 -37.55
C PRO A 102 3.15 0.08 -38.47
N GLU A 103 3.20 0.99 -39.44
CA GLU A 103 4.31 1.12 -40.40
C GLU A 103 5.59 1.69 -39.77
N TYR A 104 5.48 2.36 -38.62
CA TYR A 104 6.62 2.98 -37.94
C TYR A 104 6.95 2.36 -36.58
N THR A 105 6.03 1.58 -36.01
CA THR A 105 6.24 0.77 -34.81
C THR A 105 5.12 -0.22 -34.56
#